data_AF-A0A933LE71-F1
#
_entry.id   AF-A0A933LE71-F1
#
_cell.length_a   1.000
_cell.length_b   1.000
_cell.length_c   1.000
_cell.angle_alpha   90.00
_cell.angle_beta   90.00
_cell.angle_gamma   90.00
#
_symmetry.space_group_name_H-M   'P 1'
#
loop_
_entity.id
_entity.type
_entity.pdbx_description
1 polymer ?
#
loop_
_entity_poly.entity_id
_entity_poly.type
_entity_poly.pdbx_seq_one_letter_code
_entity_poly.pdbx_strand_id
1 'polypeptide(L)'
;MIFVADEGVENYIVERLRSDGHRVLYVAEQQSGISDDEILALAQRERAVLITADKDFGELVFRLRRASHGVMLLRLAGISKEAKCNAVSDSTRRPEDELKTSFTVVTPRPYGFEEYLSDYTYALHLCMGTKQFSDEIPMLNRVVGGTGSC
;
A
#
# COMPACT_ATOMS: atom_id res chain seq x y z
N MET A 1 2.33 6.24 12.41
CA MET A 1 1.99 6.67 11.04
C MET A 1 0.53 7.07 10.91
N ILE A 2 0.21 7.86 9.89
CA ILE A 2 -1.16 8.22 9.51
C ILE A 2 -1.50 7.48 8.22
N PHE A 3 -2.67 6.86 8.19
CA PHE A 3 -3.23 6.21 7.01
C PHE A 3 -4.57 6.86 6.64
N VAL A 4 -4.82 6.96 5.34
CA VAL A 4 -6.17 7.19 4.80
C VAL A 4 -6.62 5.87 4.21
N ALA A 5 -7.70 5.30 4.73
CA ALA A 5 -8.29 4.08 4.21
C ALA A 5 -9.49 4.42 3.35
N ASP A 6 -9.46 3.97 2.10
CA ASP A 6 -10.55 4.04 1.15
C ASP A 6 -11.76 3.20 1.60
N GLU A 7 -12.96 3.49 1.08
CA GLU A 7 -14.21 2.82 1.48
C GLU A 7 -14.23 1.32 1.16
N GLY A 8 -13.47 0.89 0.16
CA GLY A 8 -13.31 -0.51 -0.20
C GLY A 8 -12.48 -1.34 0.79
N VAL A 9 -11.78 -0.70 1.74
CA VAL A 9 -10.94 -1.38 2.74
C VAL A 9 -11.82 -1.94 3.86
N GLU A 10 -11.69 -3.23 4.18
CA GLU A 10 -12.53 -3.82 5.22
C GLU A 10 -12.24 -3.25 6.62
N ASN A 11 -13.31 -2.95 7.38
CA ASN A 11 -13.23 -2.29 8.69
C ASN A 11 -12.26 -3.00 9.67
N TYR A 12 -12.21 -4.34 9.68
CA TYR A 12 -11.30 -5.05 10.58
C TYR A 12 -9.81 -4.81 10.29
N ILE A 13 -9.45 -4.41 9.07
CA ILE A 13 -8.09 -3.99 8.73
C ILE A 13 -7.81 -2.62 9.34
N VAL A 14 -8.77 -1.70 9.27
CA VAL A 14 -8.71 -0.38 9.92
C VAL A 14 -8.57 -0.52 11.44
N GLU A 15 -9.37 -1.39 12.07
CA GLU A 15 -9.28 -1.69 13.50
C GLU A 15 -7.91 -2.25 13.88
N ARG A 16 -7.38 -3.19 13.08
CA ARG A 16 -6.03 -3.74 13.30
C ARG A 16 -4.97 -2.65 13.26
N LEU A 17 -4.97 -1.80 12.23
CA LEU A 17 -4.00 -0.70 12.10
C LEU A 17 -4.09 0.30 13.26
N ARG A 18 -5.31 0.61 13.73
CA ARG A 18 -5.53 1.44 14.92
C ARG A 18 -4.98 0.77 16.18
N SER A 19 -5.21 -0.54 16.33
CA SER A 19 -4.66 -1.34 17.44
C SER A 19 -3.12 -1.42 17.41
N ASP A 20 -2.51 -1.36 16.23
CA ASP A 20 -1.06 -1.31 16.04
C ASP A 20 -0.48 0.10 16.35
N GLY A 21 -1.31 1.04 16.81
CA GLY A 21 -0.90 2.39 17.23
C GLY A 21 -0.88 3.42 16.09
N HIS A 22 -1.48 3.12 14.95
CA HIS A 22 -1.56 4.06 13.83
C HIS A 22 -2.83 4.91 13.87
N ARG A 23 -2.74 6.15 13.38
CA ARG A 23 -3.92 7.00 13.15
C ARG A 23 -4.52 6.65 11.79
N VAL A 24 -5.76 6.19 11.75
CA VAL A 24 -6.42 5.82 10.49
C VAL A 24 -7.66 6.68 10.26
N LEU A 25 -7.63 7.44 9.18
CA LEU A 25 -8.75 8.20 8.63
C LEU A 25 -9.50 7.31 7.66
N TYR A 26 -10.68 6.83 8.04
CA TYR A 26 -11.44 5.88 7.23
C TYR A 26 -12.56 6.61 6.48
N VAL A 27 -12.50 6.60 5.16
CA VAL A 27 -13.43 7.35 4.28
C VAL A 27 -14.88 6.94 4.54
N ALA A 28 -15.13 5.64 4.71
CA ALA A 28 -16.47 5.12 5.01
C ALA A 28 -17.07 5.64 6.34
N GLU A 29 -16.25 6.12 7.28
CA GLU A 29 -16.72 6.71 8.55
C GLU A 29 -16.94 8.24 8.45
N GLN A 30 -16.31 8.92 7.49
CA GLN A 30 -16.27 10.39 7.46
C GLN A 30 -17.36 11.01 6.58
N GLN A 31 -17.56 10.48 5.36
CA GLN A 31 -18.56 10.96 4.39
C GLN A 31 -18.68 9.93 3.27
N SER A 32 -19.88 9.41 3.03
CA SER A 32 -20.15 8.55 1.87
C SER A 32 -20.09 9.37 0.58
N GLY A 33 -19.33 8.92 -0.42
CA GLY A 33 -19.27 9.55 -1.75
C GLY A 33 -18.20 10.63 -1.93
N ILE A 34 -17.12 10.60 -1.14
CA ILE A 34 -15.91 11.38 -1.42
C ILE A 34 -15.31 10.90 -2.75
N SER A 35 -14.93 11.83 -3.61
CA SER A 35 -14.27 11.50 -4.89
C SER A 35 -12.82 11.08 -4.71
N ASP A 36 -12.26 10.31 -5.66
CA ASP A 36 -10.86 9.87 -5.59
C ASP A 36 -9.88 11.04 -5.45
N ASP A 37 -10.14 12.15 -6.13
CA ASP A 37 -9.34 13.39 -6.04
C ASP A 37 -9.34 13.99 -4.63
N GLU A 38 -10.47 13.92 -3.93
CA GLU A 38 -10.59 14.38 -2.54
C GLU A 38 -9.90 13.42 -1.56
N ILE A 39 -9.99 12.11 -1.78
CA ILE A 39 -9.24 11.10 -1.01
C ILE A 39 -7.73 11.36 -1.14
N LEU A 40 -7.27 11.60 -2.37
CA LEU A 40 -5.88 11.94 -2.66
C LEU A 40 -5.47 13.26 -2.00
N ALA A 41 -6.30 14.31 -2.10
CA ALA A 41 -6.03 15.59 -1.45
C ALA A 41 -5.96 15.45 0.08
N LEU A 42 -6.82 14.60 0.67
CA LEU A 42 -6.79 14.29 2.10
C LEU A 42 -5.50 13.58 2.49
N ALA A 43 -5.10 12.54 1.75
CA ALA A 43 -3.85 11.82 1.98
C ALA A 43 -2.63 12.75 1.84
N GLN A 44 -2.65 13.67 0.88
CA GLN A 44 -1.62 14.69 0.73
C GLN A 44 -1.54 15.63 1.94
N ARG A 45 -2.70 16.18 2.36
CA ARG A 45 -2.80 17.15 3.45
C ARG A 45 -2.32 16.56 4.77
N GLU A 46 -2.68 15.30 5.04
CA GLU A 46 -2.33 14.61 6.29
C GLU A 46 -0.95 13.94 6.23
N ARG A 47 -0.24 14.03 5.10
CA ARG A 47 1.00 13.30 4.84
C ARG A 47 0.86 11.80 5.16
N ALA A 48 -0.25 11.24 4.72
CA ALA A 48 -0.69 9.89 5.05
C ALA A 48 -0.41 8.94 3.89
N VAL A 49 -0.21 7.66 4.23
CA VAL A 49 -0.19 6.57 3.26
C VAL A 49 -1.64 6.22 2.93
N LEU A 50 -1.99 6.22 1.65
CA LEU A 50 -3.31 5.79 1.19
C LEU A 50 -3.37 4.27 1.18
N ILE A 51 -4.42 3.68 1.73
CA ILE A 51 -4.72 2.25 1.65
C ILE A 51 -5.99 2.07 0.82
N THR A 52 -5.93 1.23 -0.20
CA THR A 52 -7.08 0.90 -1.05
C THR A 52 -7.05 -0.56 -1.49
N ALA A 53 -8.21 -1.13 -1.76
CA ALA A 53 -8.36 -2.44 -2.41
C ALA A 53 -8.72 -2.31 -3.91
N ASP A 54 -8.96 -1.08 -4.39
CA ASP A 54 -9.29 -0.80 -5.78
C ASP A 54 -8.04 -0.77 -6.65
N LYS A 55 -8.06 -1.57 -7.72
CA LYS A 55 -6.95 -1.71 -8.67
C LYS A 55 -6.85 -0.51 -9.61
N ASP A 56 -7.96 0.12 -9.94
CA ASP A 56 -8.02 1.25 -10.88
C ASP A 56 -7.44 2.51 -10.23
N PHE A 57 -7.50 2.57 -8.89
CA PHE A 57 -6.87 3.61 -8.08
C PHE A 57 -5.33 3.63 -8.24
N GLY A 58 -4.71 2.47 -8.49
CA GLY A 58 -3.28 2.38 -8.77
C GLY A 58 -2.88 3.11 -10.05
N GLU A 59 -3.71 3.00 -11.09
CA GLU A 59 -3.52 3.74 -12.33
C GLU A 59 -3.72 5.24 -12.12
N LEU A 60 -4.73 5.63 -11.33
CA LEU A 60 -5.02 7.02 -11.00
C LEU A 60 -3.83 7.70 -10.31
N VAL A 61 -3.26 7.09 -9.27
CA VAL A 61 -2.09 7.62 -8.53
C VAL A 61 -0.89 7.77 -9.47
N PHE A 62 -0.67 6.79 -10.36
CA PHE A 62 0.43 6.81 -11.30
C PHE A 62 0.27 7.94 -12.35
N ARG A 63 -0.94 8.12 -12.87
CA ARG A 63 -1.26 9.17 -13.86
C ARG A 63 -1.19 10.56 -13.25
N LEU A 64 -1.62 10.74 -12.01
CA LEU A 64 -1.66 12.03 -11.34
C LEU A 64 -0.30 12.48 -10.80
N ARG A 65 0.72 11.60 -10.78
CA ARG A 65 2.15 11.86 -10.50
C ARG A 65 2.49 12.65 -9.23
N ARG A 66 1.53 12.99 -8.36
CA ARG A 66 1.75 14.04 -7.34
C ARG A 66 1.04 13.92 -5.99
N ALA A 67 0.09 13.00 -5.79
CA ALA A 67 -0.92 13.28 -4.77
C ALA A 67 -0.85 12.48 -3.44
N SER A 68 0.00 11.46 -3.28
CA SER A 68 0.05 10.71 -2.01
C SER A 68 1.48 10.53 -1.47
N HIS A 69 1.61 10.62 -0.15
CA HIS A 69 2.83 10.24 0.57
C HIS A 69 2.82 8.72 0.73
N GLY A 70 2.78 7.99 -0.39
CA GLY A 70 2.75 6.54 -0.44
C GLY A 70 1.36 5.94 -0.65
N VAL A 71 1.32 4.75 -1.27
CA VAL A 71 0.10 3.97 -1.51
C VAL A 71 0.34 2.51 -1.14
N MET A 72 -0.64 1.92 -0.46
CA MET A 72 -0.71 0.52 -0.14
C MET A 72 -1.95 -0.11 -0.81
N LEU A 73 -1.72 -0.88 -1.87
CA LEU A 73 -2.76 -1.61 -2.60
C LEU A 73 -2.92 -3.01 -2.01
N LEU A 74 -4.12 -3.30 -1.49
CA LEU A 74 -4.45 -4.59 -0.87
C LEU A 74 -5.01 -5.56 -1.92
N ARG A 75 -4.27 -6.63 -2.22
CA ARG A 75 -4.71 -7.72 -3.11
C ARG A 75 -4.90 -9.02 -2.35
N LEU A 76 -5.63 -8.98 -1.24
CA LEU A 76 -5.73 -10.08 -0.29
C LEU A 76 -7.00 -10.93 -0.44
N ALA A 77 -7.52 -11.06 -1.68
CA ALA A 77 -8.68 -11.91 -1.92
C ALA A 77 -8.36 -13.39 -1.63
N GLY A 78 -9.33 -14.13 -1.10
CA GLY A 78 -9.21 -15.59 -0.91
C GLY A 78 -8.47 -16.05 0.36
N ILE A 79 -7.99 -15.14 1.21
CA ILE A 79 -7.41 -15.50 2.52
C ILE A 79 -8.31 -15.10 3.70
N SER A 80 -8.04 -15.67 4.87
CA SER A 80 -8.81 -15.42 6.10
C SER A 80 -8.66 -13.97 6.59
N LYS A 81 -9.64 -13.51 7.36
CA LYS A 81 -9.61 -12.22 8.07
C LYS A 81 -8.29 -12.02 8.84
N GLU A 82 -7.88 -13.03 9.59
CA GLU A 82 -6.65 -12.99 10.39
C GLU A 82 -5.41 -12.85 9.50
N ALA A 83 -5.34 -13.61 8.40
CA ALA A 83 -4.23 -13.54 7.47
C ALA A 83 -4.15 -12.16 6.80
N LYS A 84 -5.28 -11.53 6.47
CA LYS A 84 -5.32 -10.15 5.96
C LYS A 84 -4.75 -9.17 6.97
N CYS A 85 -5.24 -9.22 8.21
CA CYS A 85 -4.76 -8.34 9.28
C CYS A 85 -3.25 -8.48 9.50
N ASN A 86 -2.74 -9.71 9.50
CA ASN A 86 -1.32 -9.96 9.69
C ASN A 86 -0.49 -9.45 8.51
N ALA A 87 -0.91 -9.71 7.27
CA ALA A 87 -0.21 -9.21 6.08
C ALA A 87 -0.12 -7.68 6.06
N VAL A 88 -1.21 -6.98 6.38
CA VAL A 88 -1.23 -5.52 6.44
C VAL A 88 -0.36 -4.99 7.59
N SER A 89 -0.50 -5.55 8.80
CA SER A 89 0.29 -5.17 9.97
C SER A 89 1.79 -5.38 9.76
N ASP A 90 2.19 -6.50 9.13
CA ASP A 90 3.59 -6.75 8.82
C ASP A 90 4.13 -5.78 7.77
N SER A 91 3.28 -5.37 6.81
CA SER A 91 3.65 -4.37 5.80
C SER A 91 3.93 -2.99 6.41
N THR A 92 3.27 -2.63 7.53
CA THR A 92 3.50 -1.34 8.21
C THR A 92 4.74 -1.31 9.11
N ARG A 93 5.42 -2.45 9.32
CA ARG A 93 6.69 -2.51 10.07
C ARG A 93 7.87 -1.87 9.33
N ARG A 94 7.72 -1.61 8.04
CA ARG A 94 8.72 -0.91 7.21
C ARG A 94 8.95 0.52 7.73
N PRO A 95 10.14 1.11 7.47
CA PRO A 95 10.40 2.49 7.82
C PRO A 95 9.35 3.44 7.23
N GLU A 96 8.93 4.44 8.02
CA GLU A 96 7.89 5.39 7.61
C GLU A 96 8.26 6.14 6.33
N ASP A 97 9.52 6.54 6.16
CA ASP A 97 10.01 7.24 4.97
C ASP A 97 9.95 6.36 3.70
N GLU A 98 10.18 5.05 3.85
CA GLU A 98 10.06 4.11 2.74
C GLU A 98 8.59 3.98 2.33
N LEU A 99 7.71 3.69 3.30
CA LEU A 99 6.27 3.57 3.05
C LEU A 99 5.67 4.86 2.47
N LYS A 100 6.17 6.02 2.91
CA LYS A 100 5.70 7.31 2.42
C LYS A 100 6.17 7.69 1.03
N THR A 101 7.11 6.94 0.49
CA THR A 101 7.69 7.18 -0.84
C THR A 101 7.57 5.94 -1.73
N SER A 102 6.72 4.98 -1.36
CA SER A 102 6.53 3.75 -2.10
C SER A 102 5.08 3.53 -2.55
N PHE A 103 4.97 2.72 -3.61
CA PHE A 103 3.75 2.05 -4.00
C PHE A 103 3.92 0.58 -3.59
N THR A 104 3.23 0.19 -2.53
CA THR A 104 3.33 -1.12 -1.91
C THR A 104 2.10 -1.94 -2.29
N VAL A 105 2.30 -3.07 -2.95
CA VAL A 105 1.22 -4.04 -3.21
C VAL A 105 1.33 -5.16 -2.20
N VAL A 106 0.30 -5.35 -1.37
CA VAL A 106 0.25 -6.43 -0.38
C VAL A 106 -0.54 -7.60 -0.97
N THR A 107 0.10 -8.75 -1.13
CA THR A 107 -0.53 -9.97 -1.65
C THR A 107 -0.51 -11.10 -0.62
N PRO A 108 -1.34 -12.15 -0.77
CA PRO A 108 -1.26 -13.33 0.08
C PRO A 108 0.14 -13.96 0.01
N ARG A 109 0.73 -14.26 1.17
CA ARG A 109 1.84 -15.22 1.21
C ARG A 109 1.29 -16.62 0.93
N PRO A 110 1.87 -17.38 -0.02
CA PRO A 110 1.59 -18.81 -0.09
C PRO A 110 1.98 -19.44 1.25
N TYR A 111 1.04 -20.13 1.91
CA TYR A 111 1.36 -20.89 3.12
C TYR A 111 2.46 -21.91 2.80
N GLY A 112 3.59 -21.85 3.52
CA GLY A 112 4.67 -22.86 3.46
C GLY A 112 5.98 -22.44 2.78
N PHE A 113 6.17 -21.17 2.41
CA PHE A 113 7.45 -20.68 1.86
C PHE A 113 7.91 -19.44 2.62
N GLU A 114 8.97 -19.58 3.42
CA GLU A 114 9.52 -18.51 4.29
C GLU A 114 10.21 -17.36 3.52
N GLU A 115 10.52 -17.54 2.24
CA GLU A 115 11.42 -16.63 1.49
C GLU A 115 10.83 -15.94 0.25
N TYR A 116 9.50 -15.97 0.01
CA TYR A 116 8.93 -15.13 -1.04
C TYR A 116 8.30 -13.86 -0.46
N LEU A 117 8.90 -12.71 -0.78
CA LEU A 117 8.32 -11.38 -0.60
C LEU A 117 6.92 -11.36 -1.21
N SER A 118 5.88 -11.38 -0.38
CA SER A 118 4.50 -11.16 -0.83
C SER A 118 4.20 -9.72 -1.21
N ASP A 119 5.16 -8.82 -0.97
CA ASP A 119 4.95 -7.40 -1.10
C ASP A 119 5.83 -6.87 -2.22
N TYR A 120 5.24 -6.57 -3.37
CA TYR A 120 5.94 -5.84 -4.42
C TYR A 120 5.93 -4.36 -4.03
N THR A 121 7.06 -3.87 -3.55
CA THR A 121 7.24 -2.46 -3.22
C THR A 121 7.97 -1.80 -4.38
N TYR A 122 7.25 -0.97 -5.13
CA TYR A 122 7.86 -0.08 -6.11
C TYR A 122 8.17 1.23 -5.41
N ALA A 123 9.44 1.56 -5.22
CA ALA A 123 9.79 2.91 -4.77
C ALA A 123 9.26 3.89 -5.83
N LEU A 124 8.46 4.90 -5.43
CA LEU A 124 7.97 5.95 -6.33
C LEU A 124 9.09 6.83 -6.90
N HIS A 125 10.36 6.50 -6.62
CA HIS A 125 11.58 7.15 -7.08
C HIS A 125 11.77 7.25 -8.61
N LEU A 126 10.79 6.84 -9.43
CA LEU A 126 10.88 6.84 -10.89
C LEU A 126 10.02 7.89 -11.62
N CYS A 127 9.38 8.85 -10.95
CA CYS A 127 8.65 9.92 -11.65
C CYS A 127 9.48 11.16 -11.99
N MET A 128 10.58 10.95 -12.73
CA MET A 128 11.15 11.97 -13.65
C MET A 128 11.10 11.52 -15.13
N GLY A 129 10.70 10.27 -15.45
CA GLY A 129 10.70 9.82 -16.84
C GLY A 129 10.02 8.47 -17.07
N THR A 130 8.97 8.50 -17.90
CA THR A 130 8.38 7.43 -18.73
C THR A 130 8.47 5.96 -18.25
N LYS A 131 7.31 5.34 -17.98
CA LYS A 131 6.86 4.07 -18.59
C LYS A 131 5.42 3.74 -18.21
N GLN A 132 4.65 3.23 -19.19
CA GLN A 132 3.27 2.75 -19.05
C GLN A 132 3.16 1.60 -18.04
N PHE A 133 2.07 1.60 -17.27
CA PHE A 133 1.60 0.46 -16.49
C PHE A 133 0.83 -0.45 -17.45
N SER A 134 1.51 -1.45 -18.03
CA SER A 134 0.86 -2.54 -18.77
C SER A 134 0.68 -3.73 -17.84
N ASP A 135 -0.38 -4.53 -18.04
CA ASP A 135 -0.69 -5.77 -17.32
C ASP A 135 0.43 -6.84 -17.33
N GLU A 136 1.54 -6.55 -18.00
CA GLU A 136 2.81 -7.27 -17.93
C GLU A 136 3.81 -6.48 -17.07
N ILE A 137 3.75 -6.62 -15.73
CA ILE A 137 4.88 -6.20 -14.89
C ILE A 137 5.84 -7.39 -14.80
N PRO A 138 7.03 -7.36 -15.45
CA PRO A 138 7.96 -8.45 -15.36
C PRO A 138 8.54 -8.47 -13.95
N MET A 139 8.62 -9.67 -13.39
CA MET A 139 9.50 -9.99 -12.28
C MET A 139 10.90 -9.44 -12.58
N LEU A 140 11.27 -8.30 -11.98
CA LEU A 140 12.66 -7.87 -11.98
C LEU A 140 13.17 -7.98 -10.55
N ASN A 141 13.68 -9.18 -10.27
CA ASN A 141 14.73 -9.41 -9.30
C ASN A 141 15.78 -8.30 -9.42
N ARG A 142 15.88 -7.43 -8.42
CA ARG A 142 17.14 -6.78 -8.11
C ARG A 142 17.55 -7.20 -6.71
N VAL A 143 18.30 -8.29 -6.70
CA VAL A 143 19.28 -8.61 -5.67
C VAL A 143 20.05 -7.34 -5.32
N VAL A 144 19.79 -6.80 -4.14
CA VAL A 144 20.80 -6.06 -3.37
C VAL A 144 21.20 -7.10 -2.31
N GLY A 145 22.18 -7.97 -2.58
CA GLY A 145 23.56 -7.54 -2.53
C GLY A 145 23.98 -7.20 -1.11
N GLY A 146 23.56 -8.00 -0.11
CA GLY A 146 24.13 -7.96 1.23
C GLY A 146 25.38 -8.83 1.27
N THR A 147 26.55 -8.20 1.21
CA THR A 147 27.82 -8.83 1.59
C THR A 147 27.76 -9.17 3.08
N GLY A 148 27.52 -10.44 3.38
CA GLY A 148 27.71 -11.04 4.71
C GLY A 148 28.95 -11.92 4.68
N SER A 149 29.98 -11.47 5.39
CA SER A 149 31.29 -12.08 5.52
C SER A 149 31.27 -13.54 5.99
N CYS A 150 32.17 -14.34 5.42
CA CYS A 150 33.04 -15.28 6.13
C CYS A 150 34.45 -15.06 5.62
#